data_AF-A0A7X8SG30-F1
#
_entry.id   AF-A0A7X8SG30-F1
#
_cell.length_a   1.000
_cell.length_b   1.000
_cell.length_c   1.000
_cell.angle_alpha   90.00
_cell.angle_beta   90.00
_cell.angle_gamma   90.00
#
_symmetry.space_group_name_H-M   'P 1'
#
loop_
_entity.id
_entity.type
_entity.pdbx_description
1 polymer ?
#
loop_
_entity_poly.entity_id
_entity_poly.type
_entity_poly.pdbx_seq_one_letter_code
_entity_poly.pdbx_strand_id
1 'polypeptide(L)' 'MTQPYSEDLRERAMARLNAGETIRSIAAALAIAPSCVSKWKKRLAETG' A
#
# COMPACT_ATOMS: atom_id res chain seq x y z
N MET A 1 -3.89 10.93 -20.11
CA MET A 1 -3.13 11.03 -18.85
C MET A 1 -3.64 9.97 -17.90
N THR A 2 -2.97 8.83 -17.83
CA THR A 2 -3.24 7.82 -16.81
C THR A 2 -2.83 8.45 -15.48
N GLN A 3 -3.78 8.96 -14.69
CA GLN A 3 -3.44 9.40 -13.34
C GLN A 3 -2.86 8.18 -12.62
N PRO A 4 -1.59 8.20 -12.19
CA PRO A 4 -1.08 7.13 -11.35
C PRO A 4 -2.02 7.07 -10.14
N TYR A 5 -2.42 5.85 -9.75
CA TYR A 5 -3.09 5.63 -8.46
C TYR A 5 -2.33 6.45 -7.44
N SER A 6 -3.00 7.47 -6.89
CA SER A 6 -2.40 8.61 -6.22
C SER A 6 -1.25 8.15 -5.33
N GLU A 7 -0.05 8.73 -5.50
CA GLU A 7 1.15 8.47 -4.68
C GLU A 7 0.76 8.33 -3.18
N ASP A 8 -0.18 9.17 -2.77
CA ASP A 8 -0.89 9.23 -1.50
C ASP A 8 -1.51 7.89 -1.02
N LEU A 9 -2.13 7.07 -1.87
CA LEU A 9 -2.68 5.76 -1.47
C LEU A 9 -1.58 4.77 -1.11
N ARG A 10 -0.50 4.76 -1.89
CA ARG A 10 0.66 3.91 -1.61
C ARG A 10 1.35 4.38 -0.33
N GLU A 11 1.58 5.69 -0.20
CA GLU A 11 2.19 6.28 0.99
C GLU A 11 1.37 6.01 2.25
N ARG A 12 0.05 6.20 2.21
CA ARG A 12 -0.86 5.88 3.33
C ARG A 12 -0.85 4.39 3.67
N ALA A 13 -0.87 3.52 2.67
CA ALA A 13 -0.80 2.08 2.89
C ALA A 13 0.53 1.67 3.55
N MET A 14 1.65 2.23 3.10
CA MET A 14 2.96 1.96 3.66
C MET A 14 3.14 2.55 5.07
N ALA A 15 2.62 3.74 5.34
CA ALA A 15 2.63 4.34 6.67
C ALA A 15 1.87 3.47 7.69
N ARG A 16 0.68 2.99 7.32
CA ARG A 16 -0.09 2.05 8.18
C ARG A 16 0.59 0.71 8.36
N LEU A 17 1.25 0.19 7.33
CA LEU A 17 2.04 -1.04 7.43
C LEU A 17 3.23 -0.87 8.38
N ASN A 18 3.92 0.28 8.32
CA ASN A 18 5.01 0.61 9.24
C ASN A 18 4.52 0.83 10.68
N ALA A 19 3.27 1.26 10.87
CA ALA A 19 2.61 1.32 12.17
C ALA A 19 2.23 -0.07 12.74
N GLY A 20 2.47 -1.15 12.00
CA GLY A 20 2.20 -2.53 12.42
C GLY A 20 0.82 -3.06 12.05
N GLU A 21 0.04 -2.33 11.25
CA GLU A 21 -1.25 -2.83 10.77
C GLU A 21 -1.09 -4.01 9.80
N THR A 22 -2.09 -4.89 9.76
CA THR A 22 -2.10 -6.01 8.81
C THR A 22 -2.53 -5.55 7.42
N ILE A 23 -2.01 -6.21 6.38
CA ILE A 23 -2.38 -5.97 4.98
C ILE A 23 -3.90 -5.99 4.76
N ARG A 24 -4.62 -6.89 5.45
CA ARG A 24 -6.08 -7.00 5.36
C ARG A 24 -6.79 -5.78 5.94
N SER A 25 -6.34 -5.27 7.10
CA SER A 25 -6.85 -4.05 7.73
C SER A 25 -6.67 -2.84 6.80
N ILE A 26 -5.44 -2.67 6.31
CA ILE A 26 -5.07 -1.55 5.44
C ILE A 26 -5.89 -1.54 4.15
N ALA A 27 -6.04 -2.72 3.53
CA ALA A 27 -6.82 -2.89 2.31
C ALA A 27 -8.30 -2.52 2.51
N ALA A 28 -8.91 -2.96 3.61
CA ALA A 28 -10.28 -2.58 3.96
C ALA A 28 -10.40 -1.07 4.22
N ALA A 29 -9.45 -0.49 4.96
CA ALA A 29 -9.46 0.92 5.35
C ALA A 29 -9.13 1.89 4.19
N LEU A 30 -8.58 1.39 3.08
CA LEU A 30 -8.32 2.15 1.85
C LEU A 30 -9.24 1.75 0.69
N ALA A 31 -10.17 0.81 0.92
CA ALA A 31 -11.04 0.24 -0.11
C ALA A 31 -10.27 -0.27 -1.35
N ILE A 32 -9.12 -0.91 -1.14
CA ILE A 32 -8.28 -1.49 -2.19
C ILE A 32 -8.16 -3.00 -2.06
N ALA A 33 -7.72 -3.67 -3.12
CA ALA A 33 -7.38 -5.09 -3.06
C ALA A 33 -6.14 -5.32 -2.16
N PRO A 34 -6.14 -6.34 -1.27
CA PRO A 34 -4.98 -6.69 -0.45
C PRO A 34 -3.70 -6.99 -1.26
N SER A 35 -3.88 -7.46 -2.50
CA SER A 35 -2.80 -7.74 -3.45
C SER A 35 -2.03 -6.49 -3.88
N CYS A 36 -2.63 -5.29 -3.81
CA CYS A 36 -1.94 -4.04 -4.08
C CYS A 36 -0.88 -3.75 -3.00
N VAL A 37 -1.25 -3.91 -1.74
CA VAL A 37 -0.37 -3.65 -0.59
C VAL A 37 0.80 -4.62 -0.56
N SER A 38 0.56 -5.91 -0.85
CA SER A 38 1.66 -6.90 -0.91
C SER A 38 2.63 -6.64 -2.07
N LYS A 39 2.15 -6.18 -3.23
CA LYS A 39 3.02 -5.74 -4.34
C LYS A 39 3.85 -4.51 -3.96
N TRP A 40 3.26 -3.52 -3.30
CA TRP A 40 3.99 -2.34 -2.85
C TRP A 40 5.03 -2.66 -1.78
N LYS A 41 4.72 -3.54 -0.83
CA LYS A 41 5.69 -4.06 0.14
C LYS A 41 6.88 -4.73 -0.55
N LYS A 42 6.61 -5.62 -1.52
CA LYS A 42 7.66 -6.30 -2.29
C LYS A 42 8.54 -5.30 -3.05
N ARG A 43 7.91 -4.34 -3.72
CA ARG A 43 8.63 -3.29 -4.45
C ARG A 43 9.51 -2.44 -3.54
N LEU A 44 9.03 -2.05 -2.35
CA LEU A 44 9.83 -1.31 -1.38
C LEU A 44 11.07 -2.10 -0.93
N ALA A 45 10.95 -3.43 -0.76
CA ALA A 45 12.10 -4.28 -0.40
C ALA A 45 13.10 -4.48 -1.55
N GLU A 46 12.65 -4.39 -2.81
CA GLU A 46 13.51 -4.51 -4.00
C GLU A 46 14.23 -3.20 -4.36
N THR A 47 13.64 -2.04 -4.01
CA THR A 47 14.23 -0.70 -4.26
C THR A 47 14.77 -0.03 -3.00
N GLY A 48 14.82 -0.74 -1.87
CA GLY A 48 15.30 -0.26 -0.58
C GLY A 48 16.76 -0.62 -0.34
#